data_AF-A0A6G5R230-F1
#
_entry.id   AF-A0A6G5R230-F1
#
_cell.length_a   1.000
_cell.length_b   1.000
_cell.length_c   1.000
_cell.angle_alpha   90.00
_cell.angle_beta   90.00
_cell.angle_gamma   90.00
#
_symmetry.space_group_name_H-M   'P 1'
#
loop_
_entity.id
_entity.type
_entity.pdbx_description
1 polymer ?
#
loop_
_entity_poly.entity_id
_entity_poly.type
_entity_poly.pdbx_seq_one_letter_code
_entity_poly.pdbx_strand_id
1 'polypeptide(L)'
;MHKIFFHDTISSKKRKREIVFMNIETNLLTPQDLLNAFGVPLQTQAKWRMKKGDGIKLPYIKLGRRVFYKKDSIEALVNSLEVNSIASINANTIKDKR
;
A
#
# COMPACT_ATOMS: atom_id res chain seq x y z
N MET A 1 -0.99 -51.74 -28.78
CA MET A 1 -1.68 -51.89 -27.48
C MET A 1 -0.64 -51.95 -26.37
N HIS A 2 -0.48 -50.89 -25.58
CA HIS A 2 0.36 -50.93 -24.37
C HIS A 2 -0.36 -50.24 -23.21
N LYS A 3 -0.31 -50.92 -22.06
CA LYS A 3 -1.13 -50.73 -20.86
C LYS A 3 -0.73 -49.46 -20.10
N ILE A 4 -1.74 -48.87 -19.49
CA ILE A 4 -1.67 -47.74 -18.56
C ILE A 4 -1.00 -48.20 -17.25
N PHE A 5 -0.05 -47.42 -16.73
CA PHE A 5 0.35 -47.47 -15.32
C PHE A 5 0.04 -46.13 -14.67
N PHE A 6 -1.00 -46.12 -13.83
CA PHE A 6 -1.26 -45.04 -12.89
C PHE A 6 -0.23 -45.14 -11.76
N HIS A 7 0.60 -44.12 -11.60
CA HIS A 7 1.25 -43.85 -10.33
C HIS A 7 0.46 -42.74 -9.64
N ASP A 8 -0.49 -43.15 -8.82
CA ASP A 8 -1.03 -42.33 -7.75
C ASP A 8 0.12 -42.05 -6.77
N THR A 9 0.39 -40.77 -6.50
CA THR A 9 0.66 -40.20 -5.16
C THR A 9 1.20 -38.77 -5.30
N ILE A 10 0.31 -37.81 -5.58
CA ILE A 10 0.50 -36.45 -5.06
C ILE A 10 -0.65 -36.16 -4.11
N SER A 11 -0.27 -36.19 -2.84
CA SER A 11 -1.03 -35.95 -1.63
C SER A 11 -2.08 -34.83 -1.76
N SER A 12 -3.30 -35.19 -1.37
CA SER A 12 -4.45 -34.32 -1.23
C SER A 12 -4.24 -33.27 -0.12
N LYS A 13 -3.89 -32.03 -0.47
CA LYS A 13 -4.17 -30.88 0.41
C LYS A 13 -4.26 -29.53 -0.31
N LYS A 14 -5.51 -29.07 -0.46
CA LYS A 14 -6.00 -27.70 -0.73
C LYS A 14 -5.74 -27.10 -2.12
N ARG A 15 -6.78 -27.17 -2.96
CA ARG A 15 -7.10 -26.12 -3.94
C ARG A 15 -7.13 -24.75 -3.25
N LYS A 16 -6.21 -23.85 -3.59
CA LYS A 16 -6.41 -22.41 -3.37
C LYS A 16 -6.14 -21.72 -4.69
N ARG A 17 -7.23 -21.53 -5.44
CA ARG A 17 -7.45 -20.56 -6.53
C ARG A 17 -6.19 -19.74 -6.82
N GLU A 18 -5.39 -20.23 -7.76
CA GLU A 18 -4.37 -19.44 -8.41
C GLU A 18 -5.13 -18.46 -9.31
N ILE A 19 -5.64 -17.39 -8.71
CA ILE A 19 -6.11 -16.25 -9.48
C ILE A 19 -4.83 -15.61 -9.98
N VAL A 20 -4.43 -16.03 -11.17
CA VAL A 20 -3.51 -15.27 -12.02
C VAL A 20 -4.21 -13.94 -12.26
N PHE A 21 -3.95 -12.96 -11.41
CA PHE A 21 -4.26 -11.56 -11.71
C PHE A 21 -3.38 -11.21 -12.89
N MET A 22 -3.91 -11.39 -14.10
CA MET A 22 -3.28 -10.83 -15.30
C MET A 22 -3.03 -9.35 -15.04
N ASN A 23 -1.81 -8.92 -15.37
CA ASN A 23 -1.33 -7.55 -15.35
C ASN A 23 -2.28 -6.61 -16.09
N ILE A 24 -3.36 -6.20 -15.44
CA ILE A 24 -3.79 -4.82 -15.57
C ILE A 24 -2.66 -4.06 -14.89
N GLU A 25 -2.06 -3.08 -15.56
CA GLU A 25 -1.17 -2.09 -14.96
C GLU A 25 -1.95 -1.28 -13.91
N THR A 26 -2.47 -1.94 -12.89
CA THR A 26 -3.15 -1.28 -11.80
C THR A 26 -2.04 -0.64 -11.00
N ASN A 27 -1.94 0.69 -11.08
CA ASN A 27 -1.21 1.54 -10.15
C ASN A 27 -1.81 1.45 -8.71
N LEU A 28 -2.27 0.26 -8.30
CA LEU A 28 -2.88 -0.06 -7.03
C LEU A 28 -1.90 -0.87 -6.21
N LEU A 29 -1.47 -0.30 -5.10
CA LEU A 29 -0.59 -0.92 -4.12
C LEU A 29 -1.43 -1.58 -3.03
N THR A 30 -1.05 -2.77 -2.60
CA THR A 30 -1.55 -3.36 -1.36
C THR A 30 -0.90 -2.69 -0.15
N PRO A 31 -1.37 -2.93 1.09
CA PRO A 31 -0.68 -2.46 2.30
C PRO A 31 0.76 -2.94 2.41
N GLN A 32 1.05 -4.14 1.90
CA GLN A 32 2.41 -4.66 1.88
C GLN A 32 3.26 -3.94 0.83
N ASP A 33 2.70 -3.66 -0.35
CA ASP A 33 3.42 -2.93 -1.40
C ASP A 33 3.71 -1.50 -0.97
N LEU A 34 2.78 -0.84 -0.28
CA LEU A 34 2.98 0.50 0.28
C LEU A 34 4.12 0.52 1.32
N LEU A 35 4.23 -0.53 2.15
CA LEU A 35 5.35 -0.69 3.07
C LEU A 35 6.66 -0.88 2.29
N ASN A 36 6.68 -1.77 1.30
CA ASN A 36 7.90 -2.08 0.55
C ASN A 36 8.38 -0.88 -0.29
N ALA A 37 7.48 -0.12 -0.89
CA ALA A 37 7.81 0.98 -1.80
C ALA A 37 8.05 2.32 -1.09
N PHE A 38 7.30 2.61 -0.02
CA PHE A 38 7.34 3.92 0.65
C PHE A 38 7.76 3.83 2.13
N GLY A 39 8.07 2.64 2.64
CA GLY A 39 8.52 2.44 4.01
C GLY A 39 7.46 2.68 5.09
N VAL A 40 6.17 2.82 4.73
CA VAL A 40 5.11 3.15 5.70
C VAL A 40 4.63 1.88 6.42
N PRO A 41 4.85 1.73 7.75
CA PRO A 41 4.47 0.51 8.48
C PRO A 41 2.96 0.26 8.50
N LEU A 42 2.55 -1.02 8.46
CA LEU A 42 1.13 -1.41 8.40
C LEU A 42 0.27 -0.80 9.54
N GLN A 43 0.83 -0.70 10.75
CA GLN A 43 0.16 -0.08 11.89
C GLN A 43 -0.03 1.42 11.68
N THR A 44 0.99 2.11 11.17
CA THR A 44 0.93 3.53 10.82
C THR A 44 -0.11 3.77 9.74
N GLN A 45 -0.12 2.93 8.70
CA GLN A 45 -1.15 3.00 7.67
C GLN A 45 -2.57 2.87 8.27
N ALA A 46 -2.79 1.92 9.19
CA ALA A 46 -4.09 1.77 9.86
C ALA A 46 -4.49 3.02 10.65
N LYS A 47 -3.57 3.58 11.45
CA LYS A 47 -3.80 4.82 12.19
C LYS A 47 -4.14 5.98 11.26
N TRP A 48 -3.39 6.16 10.17
CA TRP A 48 -3.62 7.23 9.21
C TRP A 48 -4.93 7.08 8.42
N ARG A 49 -5.38 5.85 8.14
CA ARG A 49 -6.70 5.59 7.56
C ARG A 49 -7.84 5.94 8.53
N MET A 50 -7.62 5.77 9.83
CA MET A 50 -8.63 6.05 10.87
C MET A 50 -8.70 7.54 11.27
N LYS A 51 -7.68 8.34 10.94
CA LYS A 51 -7.61 9.74 11.37
C LYS A 51 -8.77 10.56 10.78
N LYS A 52 -9.44 11.31 11.66
CA LYS A 52 -10.49 12.29 11.31
C LYS A 52 -10.01 13.66 11.78
N GLY A 53 -10.11 14.69 10.93
CA GLY A 53 -9.68 16.06 11.23
C GLY A 53 -8.26 16.39 10.76
N ASP A 54 -7.63 17.36 11.42
CA ASP A 54 -6.39 18.00 10.96
C ASP A 54 -5.15 17.09 11.11
N GLY A 55 -4.73 16.55 9.99
CA GLY A 55 -3.40 15.99 9.77
C GLY A 55 -3.40 14.84 8.79
N ILE A 56 -2.30 14.08 8.75
CA ILE A 56 -2.04 13.12 7.67
C ILE A 56 -3.15 12.08 7.55
N LYS A 57 -3.94 12.19 6.48
CA LYS A 57 -4.97 11.25 6.08
C LYS A 57 -4.48 10.47 4.89
N LEU A 58 -4.27 9.17 5.07
CA LEU A 58 -3.78 8.30 3.99
C LEU A 58 -4.94 8.04 3.00
N PRO A 59 -4.82 8.41 1.71
CA PRO A 59 -5.86 8.14 0.72
C PRO A 59 -5.89 6.65 0.41
N TYR A 60 -7.07 6.02 0.46
CA TYR A 60 -7.21 4.59 0.20
C TYR A 60 -8.51 4.26 -0.53
N ILE A 61 -8.50 3.12 -1.23
CA ILE A 61 -9.66 2.54 -1.91
C ILE A 61 -10.04 1.27 -1.18
N LYS A 62 -11.31 1.16 -0.81
CA LYS A 62 -11.86 -0.05 -0.19
C LYS A 62 -12.55 -0.89 -1.25
N LEU A 63 -12.04 -2.10 -1.49
CA LEU A 63 -12.64 -3.09 -2.39
C LEU A 63 -13.06 -4.31 -1.57
N GLY A 64 -14.32 -4.31 -1.13
CA GLY A 64 -14.85 -5.30 -0.20
C GLY A 64 -14.10 -5.30 1.15
N ARG A 65 -13.43 -6.42 1.46
CA ARG A 65 -12.60 -6.56 2.67
C ARG A 65 -11.14 -6.09 2.48
N ARG A 66 -10.74 -5.77 1.25
CA ARG A 66 -9.35 -5.40 0.92
C ARG A 66 -9.22 -3.88 0.83
N VAL A 67 -8.03 -3.40 1.15
CA VAL A 67 -7.62 -2.00 1.03
C VAL A 67 -6.52 -1.91 -0.01
N PHE A 68 -6.62 -0.90 -0.87
CA PHE A 68 -5.62 -0.60 -1.89
C PHE A 68 -5.29 0.90 -1.88
N TYR A 69 -4.15 1.25 -2.45
CA TYR A 69 -3.67 2.62 -2.57
C TYR A 69 -3.34 2.92 -4.01
N LYS A 70 -3.80 4.05 -4.55
CA LYS A 70 -3.29 4.51 -5.84
C LYS A 70 -1.88 5.06 -5.66
N LYS A 71 -0.92 4.58 -6.44
CA LYS A 71 0.48 5.02 -6.40
C LYS A 71 0.59 6.54 -6.51
N ASP A 72 -0.03 7.13 -7.53
CA ASP A 72 0.00 8.59 -7.77
C ASP A 72 -0.54 9.40 -6.58
N SER A 73 -1.57 8.88 -5.90
CA SER A 73 -2.15 9.54 -4.73
C SER A 73 -1.23 9.49 -3.51
N ILE A 74 -0.46 8.40 -3.37
CA ILE A 74 0.55 8.27 -2.33
C ILE A 74 1.74 9.18 -2.62
N GLU A 75 2.20 9.23 -3.86
CA GLU A 75 3.29 10.14 -4.27
C GLU A 75 2.92 11.60 -4.02
N ALA A 76 1.71 12.02 -4.42
CA ALA A 76 1.21 13.36 -4.14
C ALA A 76 1.16 13.66 -2.62
N LEU A 77 0.75 12.67 -1.81
CA LEU A 77 0.76 12.81 -0.36
C LEU A 77 2.19 13.02 0.16
N VAL A 78 3.14 12.17 -0.22
CA VAL A 78 4.54 12.27 0.22
C VAL A 78 5.13 13.63 -0.17
N ASN A 79 4.93 14.06 -1.41
CA ASN A 79 5.38 15.37 -1.88
C ASN A 79 4.78 16.52 -1.04
N SER A 80 3.50 16.42 -0.66
CA SER A 80 2.88 17.43 0.20
C SER A 80 3.48 17.46 1.62
N LEU A 81 3.97 16.32 2.13
CA LEU A 81 4.64 16.26 3.43
C LEU A 81 6.03 16.90 3.35
N GLU A 82 6.77 16.67 2.27
CA GLU A 82 8.09 17.26 2.03
C GLU A 82 8.02 18.80 1.98
N VAL A 83 7.04 19.36 1.28
CA VAL A 83 6.84 20.82 1.16
C VAL A 83 6.53 21.46 2.52
N ASN A 84 5.77 20.77 3.39
CA ASN A 84 5.46 21.27 4.73
C ASN A 84 6.69 21.33 5.66
N SER A 85 7.69 20.47 5.45
CA SER A 85 8.96 20.53 6.17
C SER A 85 9.72 21.84 5.89
N ILE A 86 9.74 22.29 4.64
CA ILE A 86 10.48 23.48 4.21
C ILE A 86 9.76 24.76 4.68
N ALA A 87 8.43 24.81 4.58
CA ALA A 87 7.64 25.95 5.06
C ALA A 87 7.77 26.17 6.58
N SER A 88 7.90 25.09 7.35
CA SER A 88 8.08 25.14 8.81
C SER A 88 9.48 25.63 9.22
N ILE A 89 10.52 25.34 8.42
CA ILE A 89 11.88 25.84 8.66
C ILE A 89 11.90 27.37 8.51
N ASN A 90 11.30 27.90 7.44
CA ASN A 90 11.29 29.34 7.15
C ASN A 90 10.46 30.16 8.16
N ALA A 91 9.42 29.58 8.75
CA ALA A 91 8.60 30.26 9.77
C ALA A 91 9.35 30.48 11.09
N ASN A 92 10.32 29.62 11.42
CA ASN A 92 11.13 29.74 12.63
C ASN A 92 12.33 30.69 12.45
N THR A 93 12.87 30.82 11.24
CA THR A 93 13.99 31.73 10.94
C THR A 93 13.62 33.21 11.07
N ILE A 94 12.33 33.55 10.98
CA ILE A 94 11.84 34.93 11.08
C ILE A 94 11.60 35.35 12.55
N LYS A 95 11.45 34.40 13.47
CA LYS A 95 11.19 34.69 14.89
C LYS A 95 12.45 34.94 15.72
N ASP A 96 13.61 34.46 15.28
CA ASP A 96 14.91 34.65 15.96
C ASP A 96 15.63 35.97 15.59
N LYS A 97 14.98 36.88 14.84
CA LYS A 97 15.52 38.20 14.47
C LYS A 97 14.82 39.37 15.18
N ARG A 98 14.24 39.16 16.36
CA ARG A 98 13.70 40.23 17.21
C ARG A 98 14.32 40.22 18.58
#